data_AF-A0A9Q1LRS7-F1
#
_entry.id   AF-A0A9Q1LRS7-F1
#
_cell.length_a   1.000
_cell.length_b   1.000
_cell.length_c   1.000
_cell.angle_alpha   90.00
_cell.angle_beta   90.00
_cell.angle_gamma   90.00
#
_symmetry.space_group_name_H-M   'P 1'
#
loop_
_entity.id
_entity.type
_entity.pdbx_description
1 polymer ?
#
loop_
_entity_poly.entity_id
_entity_poly.type
_entity_poly.pdbx_seq_one_letter_code
_entity_poly.pdbx_strand_id
1 'polypeptide(L)'
;MDRLVKPDLEELKLSFIRGQKSSATFKLTNLMHTMSVAISLSTTKPSVFSFSHPFTIVPPLSTASFTLFLTNSCDQPPLSTPLDTVMVKSSMLPTGKASQDDLHRLFSRTGSHIFKDAKIPISLVGPQVVEFLLSPNSSVSSKTLLDVSLLLPKALSFCGGCQLDSLLRCAAKNGNSDCIAALIEAGADVNRRGSDGDSVMSLAVKSGNLDSVQVLIESGYTIDNSADMSLHYAAAMDRVDLMEILCLGYVDIDLNSNDYQGRTPLHIAAIHGHVEVIQFLVSVGSDTHMLDAQGWTPLHFAAHQGHVEAVGFLLNHSTIAKYTVTKQGKTAYELATNKGHCKLYDLLQLGDTLHRAARKGDVADIKKCIAEGANVNGRDQNGWTPLHRAAFKGRIEGVKLLIKHGAKLDVVNYCGNAPLYLAIEAGHKEVAMYLIAQGAKANLKSFKAKGVVSCDLNYVKNHHTHLHTFNFL
;
A
#
# COMPACT_ATOMS: atom_id res chain seq x y z
N MET A 1 -1.15 -47.89 41.74
CA MET A 1 -0.44 -47.34 40.58
C MET A 1 -1.48 -46.85 39.62
N ASP A 2 -1.39 -45.58 39.24
CA ASP A 2 -2.41 -44.97 38.38
C ASP A 2 -2.06 -45.12 36.89
N ARG A 3 -0.82 -45.53 36.59
CA ARG A 3 -0.29 -45.76 35.25
C ARG A 3 0.73 -46.90 35.24
N LEU A 4 0.74 -47.72 34.20
CA LEU A 4 1.72 -48.81 34.01
C LEU A 4 2.85 -48.41 33.06
N VAL A 5 2.59 -47.50 32.13
CA VAL A 5 3.57 -46.96 31.18
C VAL A 5 3.63 -45.43 31.22
N LYS A 6 4.77 -44.87 30.83
CA LYS A 6 4.99 -43.43 30.71
C LYS A 6 5.51 -43.06 29.32
N PRO A 7 4.91 -42.07 28.62
CA PRO A 7 5.46 -41.54 27.39
C PRO A 7 6.68 -40.64 27.63
N ASP A 8 7.57 -40.58 26.65
CA ASP A 8 8.74 -39.69 26.64
C ASP A 8 8.43 -38.25 26.23
N LEU A 9 7.22 -37.99 25.72
CA LEU A 9 6.74 -36.68 25.31
C LEU A 9 5.33 -36.39 25.81
N GLU A 10 5.02 -35.10 25.96
CA GLU A 10 3.67 -34.62 26.30
C GLU A 10 2.80 -34.40 25.05
N GLU A 11 3.43 -34.07 23.91
CA GLU A 11 2.76 -33.79 22.64
C GLU A 11 3.56 -34.38 21.48
N LEU A 12 2.87 -35.05 20.56
CA LEU A 12 3.45 -35.68 19.39
C LEU A 12 3.42 -34.70 18.21
N LYS A 13 4.59 -34.19 17.82
CA LYS A 13 4.73 -33.31 16.67
C LYS A 13 4.97 -34.12 15.40
N LEU A 14 4.11 -33.95 14.41
CA LEU A 14 4.17 -34.67 13.14
C LEU A 14 4.40 -33.68 11.99
N SER A 15 5.57 -33.78 11.35
CA SER A 15 5.94 -32.92 10.22
C SER A 15 5.10 -33.28 9.00
N PHE A 16 4.27 -32.35 8.52
CA PHE A 16 3.40 -32.57 7.37
C PHE A 16 4.10 -32.19 6.07
N ILE A 17 4.13 -33.12 5.12
CA ILE A 17 4.63 -32.90 3.76
C ILE A 17 3.58 -33.42 2.77
N ARG A 18 3.10 -32.53 1.91
CA ARG A 18 2.08 -32.74 0.88
C ARG A 18 2.49 -33.88 -0.03
N GLY A 19 1.57 -34.82 -0.23
CA GLY A 19 1.79 -35.98 -1.10
C GLY A 19 2.80 -37.01 -0.56
N GLN A 20 3.37 -36.81 0.64
CA GLN A 20 4.31 -37.74 1.25
C GLN A 20 3.71 -38.40 2.50
N LYS A 21 4.26 -39.57 2.85
CA LYS A 21 3.90 -40.26 4.10
C LYS A 21 4.63 -39.61 5.26
N SER A 22 3.91 -38.81 6.04
CA SER A 22 4.41 -38.26 7.27
C SER A 22 4.32 -39.28 8.41
N SER A 23 5.34 -39.33 9.25
CA SER A 23 5.35 -40.15 10.45
C SER A 23 6.03 -39.44 11.61
N ALA A 24 5.67 -39.83 12.83
CA ALA A 24 6.29 -39.34 14.05
C ALA A 24 6.51 -40.51 15.01
N THR A 25 7.64 -40.50 15.71
CA THR A 25 8.01 -41.55 16.65
C THR A 25 7.98 -41.02 18.08
N PHE A 26 7.55 -41.87 19.01
CA PHE A 26 7.61 -41.62 20.45
C PHE A 26 7.89 -42.92 21.18
N LYS A 27 8.23 -42.85 22.46
CA LYS A 27 8.58 -44.01 23.27
C LYS A 27 7.66 -44.14 24.46
N LEU A 28 7.36 -45.38 24.83
CA LEU A 28 6.69 -45.71 26.09
C LEU A 28 7.61 -46.58 26.94
N THR A 29 7.83 -46.16 28.18
CA THR A 29 8.62 -46.88 29.17
C THR A 29 7.70 -47.65 30.11
N ASN A 30 7.96 -48.93 30.29
CA ASN A 30 7.29 -49.75 31.30
C ASN A 30 7.80 -49.41 32.70
N LEU A 31 6.89 -49.03 33.60
CA LEU A 31 7.20 -48.67 34.98
C LEU A 31 7.25 -49.87 35.93
N MET A 32 6.87 -51.06 35.46
CA MET A 32 6.85 -52.28 36.27
C MET A 32 8.25 -52.91 36.32
N HIS A 33 8.71 -53.23 37.53
CA HIS A 33 10.02 -53.86 37.77
C HIS A 33 10.04 -55.37 37.44
N THR A 34 8.91 -56.05 37.57
CA THR A 34 8.84 -57.52 37.54
C THR A 34 7.93 -58.10 36.46
N MET A 35 7.11 -57.26 35.81
CA MET A 35 6.07 -57.73 34.88
C MET A 35 6.14 -57.02 33.53
N SER A 36 5.92 -57.79 32.46
CA SER A 36 5.69 -57.21 31.14
C SER A 36 4.31 -56.54 31.09
N VAL A 37 4.21 -55.47 30.32
CA VAL A 37 2.96 -54.73 30.12
C VAL A 37 2.54 -54.85 28.67
N ALA A 38 1.31 -55.26 28.45
CA ALA A 38 0.66 -55.18 27.15
C ALA A 38 0.20 -53.74 26.91
N ILE A 39 0.41 -53.24 25.70
CA ILE A 39 0.01 -51.88 25.29
C ILE A 39 -0.94 -51.98 24.10
N SER A 40 -1.98 -51.13 24.10
CA SER A 40 -2.86 -50.86 22.97
C SER A 40 -2.87 -49.37 22.66
N LEU A 41 -2.58 -49.04 21.40
CA LEU A 41 -2.62 -47.69 20.87
C LEU A 41 -3.83 -47.50 19.97
N SER A 42 -4.54 -46.40 20.16
CA SER A 42 -5.65 -45.97 19.31
C SER A 42 -5.62 -44.45 19.13
N THR A 43 -6.23 -43.94 18.06
CA THR A 43 -6.32 -42.51 17.79
C THR A 43 -7.77 -42.05 17.79
N THR A 44 -8.01 -40.75 18.00
CA THR A 44 -9.35 -40.15 17.89
C THR A 44 -9.93 -40.26 16.48
N LYS A 45 -9.07 -40.25 15.45
CA LYS A 45 -9.43 -40.46 14.03
C LYS A 45 -8.60 -41.56 13.40
N PRO A 46 -9.00 -42.84 13.55
CA PRO A 46 -8.30 -43.99 12.98
C PRO A 46 -8.25 -43.99 11.44
N SER A 47 -9.16 -43.27 10.78
CA SER A 47 -9.17 -43.09 9.32
C SER A 47 -7.99 -42.25 8.82
N VAL A 48 -7.44 -41.36 9.66
CA VAL A 48 -6.39 -40.39 9.30
C VAL A 48 -5.02 -40.82 9.87
N PHE A 49 -5.02 -41.42 11.06
CA PHE A 49 -3.79 -41.77 11.76
C PHE A 49 -3.77 -43.24 12.13
N SER A 50 -2.69 -43.95 11.77
CA SER A 50 -2.51 -45.37 12.04
C SER A 50 -1.16 -45.71 12.64
N PHE A 51 -1.08 -46.89 13.25
CA PHE A 51 0.15 -47.49 13.76
C PHE A 51 0.50 -48.72 12.94
N SER A 52 1.79 -48.98 12.73
CA SER A 52 2.24 -50.24 12.14
C SER A 52 1.96 -51.43 13.05
N HIS A 53 2.15 -51.25 14.36
CA HIS A 53 1.90 -52.27 15.39
C HIS A 53 1.10 -51.63 16.54
N PRO A 54 -0.25 -51.68 16.50
CA PRO A 54 -1.08 -51.05 17.53
C PRO A 54 -1.05 -51.80 18.88
N PHE A 55 -0.63 -53.07 18.89
CA PHE A 55 -0.45 -53.86 20.10
C PHE A 55 1.00 -54.32 20.24
N THR A 56 1.57 -54.15 21.43
CA THR A 56 2.96 -54.53 21.72
C THR A 56 3.09 -54.91 23.19
N ILE A 57 4.00 -55.84 23.48
CA ILE A 57 4.38 -56.21 24.84
C ILE A 57 5.70 -55.54 25.16
N VAL A 58 5.74 -54.80 26.27
CA VAL A 58 6.95 -54.11 26.73
C VAL A 58 7.47 -54.83 27.98
N PRO A 59 8.67 -55.44 27.91
CA PRO A 59 9.31 -56.10 29.05
C PRO A 59 9.47 -55.18 30.28
N PRO A 60 9.70 -55.74 31.49
CA PRO A 60 9.94 -54.94 32.70
C PRO A 60 11.09 -53.95 32.51
N LEU A 61 10.90 -52.71 32.98
CA LEU A 61 11.90 -51.61 32.91
C LEU A 61 12.46 -51.30 31.51
N SER A 62 11.80 -51.78 30.46
CA SER A 62 12.21 -51.54 29.08
C SER A 62 11.39 -50.43 28.44
N THR A 63 11.90 -49.92 27.32
CA THR A 63 11.27 -48.87 26.54
C THR A 63 11.05 -49.35 25.12
N ALA A 64 9.84 -49.15 24.60
CA ALA A 64 9.48 -49.48 23.22
C ALA A 64 9.17 -48.21 22.42
N SER A 65 9.60 -48.20 21.16
CA SER A 65 9.35 -47.10 20.22
C SER A 65 8.12 -47.39 19.38
N PHE A 66 7.27 -46.40 19.20
CA PHE A 66 6.04 -46.46 18.43
C PHE A 66 6.06 -45.39 17.34
N THR A 67 5.63 -45.75 16.14
CA THR A 67 5.56 -44.85 14.98
C THR A 67 4.11 -44.64 14.59
N LEU A 68 3.65 -43.39 14.68
CA LEU A 68 2.39 -42.94 14.12
C LEU A 68 2.60 -42.57 12.66
N PHE A 69 1.70 -43.03 11.78
CA PHE A 69 1.70 -42.69 10.36
C PHE A 69 0.43 -41.92 10.00
N LEU A 70 0.57 -40.95 9.10
CA LEU A 70 -0.55 -40.39 8.36
C LEU A 70 -0.93 -41.38 7.26
N THR A 71 -2.17 -41.91 7.29
CA THR A 71 -2.60 -43.05 6.47
C THR A 71 -2.62 -42.76 4.98
N ASN A 72 -3.11 -41.58 4.59
CA ASN A 72 -3.23 -41.16 3.20
C ASN A 72 -2.28 -40.01 2.90
N SER A 73 -1.66 -40.05 1.72
CA SER A 73 -1.03 -38.88 1.10
C SER A 73 -2.12 -37.85 0.86
N CYS A 74 -2.27 -36.89 1.76
CA CYS A 74 -3.27 -35.86 1.65
C CYS A 74 -2.63 -34.60 1.04
N ASP A 75 -3.39 -33.92 0.19
CA ASP A 75 -2.96 -32.63 -0.34
C ASP A 75 -3.07 -31.50 0.69
N GLN A 76 -3.89 -31.70 1.73
CA GLN A 76 -4.15 -30.75 2.80
C GLN A 76 -3.84 -31.38 4.17
N PRO A 77 -3.33 -30.59 5.14
CA PRO A 77 -3.11 -31.09 6.48
C PRO A 77 -4.46 -31.35 7.17
N PRO A 78 -4.71 -32.55 7.72
CA PRO A 78 -5.96 -32.85 8.41
C PRO A 78 -5.97 -32.26 9.82
N LEU A 79 -6.11 -30.94 9.88
CA LEU A 79 -6.20 -30.19 11.14
C LEU A 79 -7.54 -30.43 11.83
N SER A 80 -7.53 -30.40 13.16
CA SER A 80 -8.70 -30.65 13.99
C SER A 80 -8.69 -29.80 15.25
N THR A 81 -9.87 -29.31 15.62
CA THR A 81 -10.11 -28.60 16.87
C THR A 81 -11.30 -29.27 17.58
N PRO A 82 -11.12 -29.85 18.78
CA PRO A 82 -9.87 -30.02 19.53
C PRO A 82 -8.86 -30.96 18.83
N LEU A 83 -7.59 -30.87 19.22
CA LEU A 83 -6.51 -31.68 18.62
C LEU A 83 -6.79 -33.17 18.70
N ASP A 84 -6.47 -33.88 17.64
CA ASP A 84 -6.49 -35.34 17.63
C ASP A 84 -5.49 -35.90 18.65
N THR A 85 -5.81 -37.03 19.28
CA THR A 85 -4.99 -37.59 20.36
C THR A 85 -4.71 -39.08 20.17
N VAL A 86 -3.51 -39.50 20.57
CA VAL A 86 -3.17 -40.91 20.79
C VAL A 86 -3.61 -41.31 22.19
N MET A 87 -4.48 -42.30 22.24
CA MET A 87 -4.96 -42.94 23.47
C MET A 87 -4.09 -44.17 23.76
N VAL A 88 -3.34 -44.12 24.87
CA VAL A 88 -2.51 -45.23 25.34
C VAL A 88 -3.27 -46.00 26.40
N LYS A 89 -3.55 -47.27 26.12
CA LYS A 89 -4.10 -48.22 27.09
C LYS A 89 -3.06 -49.28 27.41
N SER A 90 -3.04 -49.73 28.66
CA SER A 90 -2.11 -50.77 29.10
C SER A 90 -2.79 -51.78 30.01
N SER A 91 -2.23 -52.98 30.09
CA SER A 91 -2.64 -54.04 31.01
C SER A 91 -1.43 -54.84 31.42
N MET A 92 -1.39 -55.27 32.68
CA MET A 92 -0.37 -56.20 33.16
C MET A 92 -0.49 -57.53 32.40
N LEU A 93 0.64 -58.13 32.01
CA LEU A 93 0.69 -59.42 31.32
C LEU A 93 1.57 -60.41 32.10
N PRO A 94 1.00 -61.18 33.05
CA PRO A 94 1.78 -62.03 33.97
C PRO A 94 2.64 -63.09 33.28
N THR A 95 2.16 -63.64 32.15
CA THR A 95 2.86 -64.67 31.39
C THR A 95 3.99 -64.12 30.51
N GLY A 96 4.04 -62.80 30.32
CA GLY A 96 5.01 -62.13 29.44
C GLY A 96 4.89 -62.47 27.95
N LYS A 97 3.96 -63.34 27.56
CA LYS A 97 3.75 -63.82 26.18
C LYS A 97 2.25 -63.83 25.87
N ALA A 98 1.89 -63.26 24.73
CA ALA A 98 0.53 -63.26 24.17
C ALA A 98 0.61 -63.10 22.65
N SER A 99 -0.29 -63.76 21.91
CA SER A 99 -0.44 -63.53 20.47
C SER A 99 -1.15 -62.19 20.21
N GLN A 100 -1.10 -61.69 18.98
CA GLN A 100 -1.82 -60.46 18.59
C GLN A 100 -3.34 -60.60 18.81
N ASP A 101 -3.90 -61.79 18.57
CA ASP A 101 -5.33 -62.07 18.81
C ASP A 101 -5.69 -62.04 20.30
N ASP A 102 -4.78 -62.55 21.15
CA ASP A 102 -4.96 -62.50 22.61
C ASP A 102 -4.95 -61.06 23.12
N LEU A 103 -4.03 -60.23 22.62
CA LEU A 103 -3.97 -58.81 22.94
C LEU A 103 -5.21 -58.07 22.45
N HIS A 104 -5.69 -58.36 21.25
CA HIS A 104 -6.92 -57.77 20.73
C HIS A 104 -8.14 -58.13 21.59
N ARG A 105 -8.26 -59.39 22.03
CA ARG A 105 -9.32 -59.83 22.95
C ARG A 105 -9.21 -59.21 24.34
N LEU A 106 -7.99 -59.00 24.83
CA LEU A 106 -7.73 -58.34 26.11
C LEU A 106 -8.25 -56.90 26.09
N PHE A 107 -7.93 -56.13 25.05
CA PHE A 107 -8.27 -54.71 24.97
C PHE A 107 -9.67 -54.41 24.41
N SER A 108 -10.37 -55.39 23.85
CA SER A 108 -11.76 -55.23 23.38
C SER A 108 -12.77 -55.24 24.52
N ARG A 109 -12.45 -55.88 25.65
CA ARG A 109 -13.28 -55.89 26.85
C ARG A 109 -12.95 -54.68 27.71
N THR A 110 -13.95 -54.05 28.30
CA THR A 110 -13.72 -53.06 29.34
C THR A 110 -13.55 -53.76 30.68
N GLY A 111 -12.63 -53.29 31.52
CA GLY A 111 -12.40 -53.88 32.83
C GLY A 111 -11.38 -53.10 33.66
N SER A 112 -11.36 -53.36 34.97
CA SER A 112 -10.46 -52.70 35.93
C SER A 112 -8.98 -53.02 35.72
N HIS A 113 -8.66 -54.02 34.90
CA HIS A 113 -7.30 -54.41 34.54
C HIS A 113 -6.69 -53.56 33.41
N ILE A 114 -7.50 -52.73 32.74
CA ILE A 114 -7.04 -51.84 31.66
C ILE A 114 -6.87 -50.43 32.20
N PHE A 115 -5.65 -49.93 32.12
CA PHE A 115 -5.27 -48.59 32.53
C PHE A 115 -5.26 -47.64 31.32
N LYS A 116 -5.70 -46.40 31.51
CA LYS A 116 -5.69 -45.33 30.50
C LYS A 116 -4.50 -44.40 30.77
N ASP A 117 -3.31 -44.89 30.48
CA ASP A 117 -2.07 -44.31 30.99
C ASP A 117 -1.76 -42.93 30.41
N ALA A 118 -2.10 -42.66 29.16
CA ALA A 118 -1.83 -41.37 28.53
C ALA A 118 -2.85 -41.00 27.44
N LYS A 119 -3.04 -39.69 27.29
CA LYS A 119 -3.62 -39.05 26.12
C LYS A 119 -2.59 -38.08 25.56
N ILE A 120 -2.04 -38.38 24.41
CA ILE A 120 -0.95 -37.59 23.80
C ILE A 120 -1.55 -36.82 22.62
N PRO A 121 -1.64 -35.48 22.67
CA PRO A 121 -2.11 -34.68 21.54
C PRO A 121 -1.18 -34.81 20.33
N ILE A 122 -1.76 -34.75 19.13
CA ILE A 122 -1.06 -34.79 17.85
C ILE A 122 -1.11 -33.38 17.28
N SER A 123 0.06 -32.78 17.07
CA SER A 123 0.19 -31.47 16.43
C SER A 123 0.90 -31.61 15.09
N LEU A 124 0.23 -31.14 14.04
CA LEU A 124 0.82 -31.05 12.71
C LEU A 124 1.73 -29.82 12.66
N VAL A 125 2.98 -30.02 12.27
CA VAL A 125 4.00 -28.96 12.22
C VAL A 125 4.65 -28.84 10.85
N GLY A 126 5.27 -27.69 10.60
CA GLY A 126 6.04 -27.43 9.39
C GLY A 126 5.41 -26.37 8.47
N PRO A 127 6.16 -25.92 7.46
CA PRO A 127 5.81 -24.75 6.65
C PRO A 127 4.51 -24.93 5.88
N GLN A 128 4.21 -26.13 5.39
CA GLN A 128 2.99 -26.39 4.63
C GLN A 128 1.72 -26.37 5.49
N VAL A 129 1.86 -26.64 6.79
CA VAL A 129 0.76 -26.45 7.75
C VAL A 129 0.48 -24.96 7.91
N VAL A 130 1.52 -24.16 8.04
CA VAL A 130 1.42 -22.70 8.14
C VAL A 130 0.83 -22.12 6.84
N GLU A 131 1.31 -22.52 5.66
CA GLU A 131 0.74 -22.10 4.38
C GLU A 131 -0.74 -22.43 4.26
N PHE A 132 -1.17 -23.61 4.73
CA PHE A 132 -2.57 -23.98 4.73
C PHE A 132 -3.40 -23.12 5.68
N LEU A 133 -2.88 -22.82 6.88
CA LEU A 133 -3.51 -21.89 7.83
C LEU A 133 -3.63 -20.47 7.25
N LEU A 134 -2.62 -20.03 6.49
CA LEU A 134 -2.59 -18.73 5.83
C LEU A 134 -3.50 -18.65 4.60
N SER A 135 -3.82 -19.78 3.96
CA SER A 135 -4.60 -19.79 2.72
C SER A 135 -6.05 -19.33 2.94
N PRO A 136 -6.62 -18.47 2.09
CA PRO A 136 -7.98 -17.96 2.27
C PRO A 136 -9.05 -19.06 2.21
N ASN A 137 -8.81 -20.13 1.43
CA ASN A 137 -9.79 -21.18 1.09
C ASN A 137 -9.60 -22.53 1.82
N SER A 138 -8.88 -22.59 2.93
CA SER A 138 -8.77 -23.83 3.71
C SER A 138 -10.13 -24.22 4.27
N SER A 139 -10.60 -25.42 3.92
CA SER A 139 -11.86 -26.06 4.32
C SER A 139 -11.89 -26.48 5.80
N VAL A 140 -11.20 -25.74 6.67
CA VAL A 140 -11.40 -25.85 8.12
C VAL A 140 -12.70 -25.13 8.40
N SER A 141 -13.77 -25.92 8.53
CA SER A 141 -15.10 -25.48 8.96
C SER A 141 -14.96 -24.44 10.07
N SER A 142 -15.33 -23.19 9.78
CA SER A 142 -15.23 -22.05 10.71
C SER A 142 -13.79 -21.74 11.15
N LYS A 143 -13.07 -20.89 10.40
CA LYS A 143 -11.89 -20.17 10.93
C LYS A 143 -12.34 -19.27 12.08
N THR A 144 -12.37 -19.78 13.30
CA THR A 144 -12.37 -18.91 14.48
C THR A 144 -10.94 -18.41 14.65
N LEU A 145 -10.74 -17.10 14.86
CA LEU A 145 -9.42 -16.51 15.15
C LEU A 145 -8.67 -17.30 16.25
N LEU A 146 -9.39 -17.81 17.24
CA LEU A 146 -8.87 -18.67 18.31
C LEU A 146 -8.16 -19.95 17.82
N ASP A 147 -8.63 -20.56 16.73
CA ASP A 147 -8.06 -21.82 16.24
C ASP A 147 -6.71 -21.60 15.57
N VAL A 148 -6.57 -20.49 14.83
CA VAL A 148 -5.30 -20.10 14.19
C VAL A 148 -4.28 -19.69 15.26
N SER A 149 -4.67 -18.89 16.25
CA SER A 149 -3.78 -18.49 17.35
C SER A 149 -3.25 -19.68 18.16
N LEU A 150 -4.03 -20.76 18.31
CA LEU A 150 -3.60 -21.98 19.01
C LEU A 150 -2.66 -22.86 18.17
N LEU A 151 -2.96 -23.01 16.87
CA LEU A 151 -2.25 -23.92 15.98
C LEU A 151 -0.96 -23.33 15.39
N LEU A 152 -0.94 -22.02 15.14
CA LEU A 152 0.17 -21.34 14.47
C LEU A 152 1.50 -21.43 15.24
N PRO A 153 1.58 -21.11 16.55
CA PRO A 153 2.84 -21.22 17.29
C PRO A 153 3.42 -22.64 17.27
N LYS A 154 2.54 -23.64 17.32
CA LYS A 154 2.94 -25.06 17.25
C LYS A 154 3.50 -25.41 15.88
N ALA A 155 2.82 -24.96 14.82
CA ALA A 155 3.24 -25.20 13.44
C ALA A 155 4.59 -24.56 13.12
N LEU A 156 4.86 -23.37 13.69
CA LEU A 156 6.11 -22.62 13.54
C LEU A 156 7.31 -23.28 14.22
N SER A 157 7.10 -24.09 15.27
CA SER A 157 8.18 -24.69 16.07
C SER A 157 9.14 -25.60 15.30
N PHE A 158 8.83 -25.95 14.04
CA PHE A 158 9.65 -26.79 13.17
C PHE A 158 10.13 -26.06 11.90
N CYS A 159 9.94 -24.74 11.82
CA CYS A 159 10.35 -23.92 10.68
C CYS A 159 11.75 -23.35 10.90
N GLY A 160 12.63 -23.51 9.90
CA GLY A 160 13.94 -22.83 9.88
C GLY A 160 13.84 -21.37 9.46
N GLY A 161 14.89 -20.57 9.69
CA GLY A 161 14.89 -19.13 9.37
C GLY A 161 14.45 -18.80 7.93
N CYS A 162 15.07 -19.44 6.92
CA CYS A 162 14.69 -19.21 5.52
C CYS A 162 13.22 -19.58 5.20
N GLN A 163 12.64 -20.53 5.95
CA GLN A 163 11.24 -20.91 5.80
C GLN A 163 10.33 -19.86 6.43
N LEU A 164 10.68 -19.33 7.61
CA LEU A 164 9.95 -18.26 8.27
C LEU A 164 9.86 -17.01 7.37
N ASP A 165 10.95 -16.63 6.71
CA ASP A 165 10.95 -15.48 5.78
C ASP A 165 10.00 -15.69 4.59
N SER A 166 9.93 -16.93 4.08
CA SER A 166 9.01 -17.28 3.00
C SER A 166 7.55 -17.27 3.44
N LEU A 167 7.29 -17.77 4.65
CA LEU A 167 5.95 -17.74 5.25
C LEU A 167 5.52 -16.32 5.56
N LEU A 168 6.44 -15.45 6.00
CA LEU A 168 6.18 -14.03 6.26
C LEU A 168 5.73 -13.32 4.99
N ARG A 169 6.42 -13.54 3.86
CA ARG A 169 5.99 -13.04 2.55
C ARG A 169 4.61 -13.57 2.14
N CYS A 170 4.31 -14.84 2.40
CA CYS A 170 3.00 -15.43 2.13
C CYS A 170 1.89 -14.77 2.97
N ALA A 171 2.15 -14.56 4.27
CA ALA A 171 1.22 -13.89 5.18
C ALA A 171 0.95 -12.44 4.76
N ALA A 172 1.99 -11.70 4.37
CA ALA A 172 1.88 -10.34 3.83
C ALA A 172 1.08 -10.29 2.53
N LYS A 173 1.33 -11.21 1.60
CA LYS A 173 0.56 -11.32 0.34
C LYS A 173 -0.94 -11.56 0.58
N ASN A 174 -1.27 -12.31 1.63
CA ASN A 174 -2.66 -12.58 2.01
C ASN A 174 -3.26 -11.51 2.93
N GLY A 175 -2.49 -10.49 3.33
CA GLY A 175 -2.93 -9.42 4.23
C GLY A 175 -3.34 -9.91 5.63
N ASN A 176 -2.64 -10.91 6.18
CA ASN A 176 -2.94 -11.45 7.51
C ASN A 176 -1.97 -10.89 8.56
N SER A 177 -2.35 -9.76 9.17
CA SER A 177 -1.55 -9.03 10.15
C SER A 177 -1.19 -9.85 11.39
N ASP A 178 -2.13 -10.64 11.93
CA ASP A 178 -1.88 -11.49 13.10
C ASP A 178 -0.79 -12.52 12.83
N CYS A 179 -0.82 -13.12 11.63
CA CYS A 179 0.21 -14.08 11.23
C CYS A 179 1.55 -13.42 10.93
N ILE A 180 1.55 -12.21 10.36
CA ILE A 180 2.77 -11.41 10.18
C ILE A 180 3.42 -11.17 11.56
N ALA A 181 2.65 -10.70 12.55
CA ALA A 181 3.15 -10.47 13.90
C ALA A 181 3.73 -11.74 14.52
N ALA A 182 3.00 -12.87 14.47
CA ALA A 182 3.47 -14.15 15.01
C ALA A 182 4.74 -14.68 14.31
N LEU A 183 4.87 -14.45 13.00
CA LEU A 183 6.07 -14.84 12.25
C LEU A 183 7.29 -13.98 12.61
N ILE A 184 7.09 -12.69 12.84
CA ILE A 184 8.13 -11.77 13.30
C ILE A 184 8.57 -12.14 14.72
N GLU A 185 7.64 -12.43 15.63
CA GLU A 185 7.93 -12.92 16.98
C GLU A 185 8.69 -14.25 16.97
N ALA A 186 8.41 -15.12 15.98
CA ALA A 186 9.14 -16.36 15.77
C ALA A 186 10.55 -16.17 15.17
N GLY A 187 10.94 -14.93 14.84
CA GLY A 187 12.27 -14.57 14.35
C GLY A 187 12.41 -14.51 12.83
N ALA A 188 11.30 -14.33 12.09
CA ALA A 188 11.36 -14.06 10.66
C ALA A 188 12.06 -12.71 10.38
N ASP A 189 12.93 -12.67 9.36
CA ASP A 189 13.61 -11.45 8.95
C ASP A 189 12.72 -10.63 8.01
N VAL A 190 12.21 -9.51 8.51
CA VAL A 190 11.31 -8.60 7.77
C VAL A 190 11.97 -7.98 6.54
N ASN A 191 13.29 -7.80 6.55
CA ASN A 191 14.03 -7.11 5.49
C ASN A 191 14.55 -8.08 4.42
N ARG A 192 14.37 -9.40 4.60
CA ARG A 192 14.84 -10.39 3.63
C ARG A 192 13.93 -10.45 2.40
N ARG A 193 14.51 -10.16 1.24
CA ARG A 193 13.83 -10.25 -0.06
C ARG A 193 13.62 -11.69 -0.53
N GLY A 194 12.56 -11.90 -1.30
CA GLY A 194 12.32 -13.16 -2.02
C GLY A 194 13.27 -13.35 -3.20
N SER A 195 13.21 -14.52 -3.82
CA SER A 195 13.95 -14.82 -5.06
C SER A 195 13.64 -13.86 -6.20
N ASP A 196 12.40 -13.36 -6.22
CA ASP A 196 11.87 -12.52 -7.29
C ASP A 196 12.10 -11.02 -7.00
N GLY A 197 12.81 -10.69 -5.91
CA GLY A 197 13.07 -9.33 -5.46
C GLY A 197 11.94 -8.71 -4.61
N ASP A 198 10.78 -9.37 -4.53
CA ASP A 198 9.64 -8.93 -3.73
C ASP A 198 10.01 -8.83 -2.24
N SER A 199 9.70 -7.69 -1.64
CA SER A 199 9.77 -7.47 -0.20
C SER A 199 8.45 -7.81 0.49
N VAL A 200 8.52 -8.04 1.81
CA VAL A 200 7.32 -8.24 2.63
C VAL A 200 6.43 -7.00 2.58
N MET A 201 7.03 -5.80 2.60
CA MET A 201 6.29 -4.53 2.51
C MET A 201 5.54 -4.38 1.18
N SER A 202 6.17 -4.66 0.04
CA SER A 202 5.49 -4.51 -1.26
C SER A 202 4.31 -5.48 -1.41
N LEU A 203 4.43 -6.70 -0.85
CA LEU A 203 3.34 -7.68 -0.80
C LEU A 203 2.20 -7.22 0.13
N ALA A 204 2.51 -6.67 1.31
CA ALA A 204 1.52 -6.14 2.24
C ALA A 204 0.75 -4.97 1.62
N VAL A 205 1.43 -4.02 0.97
CA VAL A 205 0.79 -2.90 0.27
C VAL A 205 -0.12 -3.40 -0.86
N LYS A 206 0.37 -4.32 -1.70
CA LYS A 206 -0.45 -4.96 -2.76
C LYS A 206 -1.69 -5.67 -2.23
N SER A 207 -1.64 -6.22 -1.02
CA SER A 207 -2.79 -6.86 -0.37
C SER A 207 -3.88 -5.86 0.02
N GLY A 208 -3.54 -4.58 0.18
CA GLY A 208 -4.47 -3.53 0.57
C GLY A 208 -4.80 -3.48 2.07
N ASN A 209 -4.18 -4.34 2.88
CA ASN A 209 -4.43 -4.46 4.32
C ASN A 209 -3.57 -3.47 5.13
N LEU A 210 -4.23 -2.50 5.78
CA LEU A 210 -3.57 -1.43 6.53
C LEU A 210 -2.82 -1.96 7.76
N ASP A 211 -3.43 -2.87 8.51
CA ASP A 211 -2.85 -3.44 9.73
C ASP A 211 -1.55 -4.20 9.43
N SER A 212 -1.49 -4.88 8.29
CA SER A 212 -0.30 -5.60 7.83
C SER A 212 0.85 -4.64 7.55
N VAL A 213 0.57 -3.49 6.93
CA VAL A 213 1.57 -2.44 6.70
C VAL A 213 2.01 -1.82 8.03
N GLN A 214 1.07 -1.54 8.93
CA GLN A 214 1.34 -0.96 10.24
C GLN A 214 2.25 -1.87 11.10
N VAL A 215 1.94 -3.17 11.18
CA VAL A 215 2.78 -4.15 11.90
C VAL A 215 4.20 -4.17 11.33
N LEU A 216 4.37 -4.07 10.01
CA LEU A 216 5.70 -4.05 9.40
C LEU A 216 6.46 -2.77 9.72
N ILE A 217 5.81 -1.61 9.72
CA ILE A 217 6.41 -0.33 10.12
C ILE A 217 6.89 -0.41 11.57
N GLU A 218 6.03 -0.89 12.47
CA GLU A 218 6.35 -1.04 13.90
C GLU A 218 7.45 -2.06 14.17
N SER A 219 7.59 -3.07 13.30
CA SER A 219 8.66 -4.07 13.38
C SER A 219 10.04 -3.56 12.97
N GLY A 220 10.15 -2.29 12.53
CA GLY A 220 11.42 -1.69 12.11
C GLY A 220 11.83 -2.08 10.69
N TYR A 221 10.88 -2.40 9.80
CA TYR A 221 11.16 -2.63 8.39
C TYR A 221 11.80 -1.38 7.77
N THR A 222 12.92 -1.55 7.05
CA THR A 222 13.61 -0.45 6.38
C THR A 222 13.11 -0.32 4.94
N ILE A 223 12.51 0.82 4.60
CA ILE A 223 11.97 1.05 3.25
C ILE A 223 13.09 1.29 2.23
N ASP A 224 13.03 0.56 1.12
CA ASP A 224 13.83 0.81 -0.07
C ASP A 224 12.89 1.28 -1.18
N ASN A 225 12.84 2.59 -1.39
CA ASN A 225 11.90 3.22 -2.33
C ASN A 225 12.03 2.64 -3.76
N SER A 226 13.23 2.24 -4.16
CA SER A 226 13.50 1.74 -5.52
C SER A 226 12.97 0.32 -5.74
N ALA A 227 13.11 -0.54 -4.75
CA ALA A 227 12.78 -1.96 -4.87
C ALA A 227 11.40 -2.30 -4.28
N ASP A 228 10.91 -1.54 -3.28
CA ASP A 228 9.61 -1.80 -2.66
C ASP A 228 8.46 -1.22 -3.47
N MET A 229 8.67 -0.07 -4.10
CA MET A 229 7.67 0.62 -4.92
C MET A 229 6.32 0.80 -4.18
N SER A 230 6.36 0.94 -2.86
CA SER A 230 5.18 0.96 -1.99
C SER A 230 4.21 2.07 -2.40
N LEU A 231 4.73 3.28 -2.65
CA LEU A 231 3.90 4.40 -3.11
C LEU A 231 3.34 4.18 -4.52
N HIS A 232 4.06 3.51 -5.42
CA HIS A 232 3.54 3.19 -6.76
C HIS A 232 2.37 2.21 -6.69
N TYR A 233 2.46 1.18 -5.84
CA TYR A 233 1.37 0.22 -5.66
C TYR A 233 0.15 0.88 -5.02
N ALA A 234 0.35 1.67 -3.95
CA ALA A 234 -0.74 2.43 -3.34
C ALA A 234 -1.37 3.41 -4.36
N ALA A 235 -0.55 4.04 -5.20
CA ALA A 235 -1.02 4.95 -6.25
C ALA A 235 -1.81 4.24 -7.35
N ALA A 236 -1.47 3.00 -7.70
CA ALA A 236 -2.21 2.22 -8.69
C ALA A 236 -3.56 1.74 -8.15
N MET A 237 -3.63 1.47 -6.84
CA MET A 237 -4.80 0.92 -6.15
C MET A 237 -5.82 1.97 -5.72
N ASP A 238 -5.55 3.26 -5.91
CA ASP A 238 -6.37 4.38 -5.43
C ASP A 238 -6.53 4.41 -3.89
N ARG A 239 -5.43 4.16 -3.17
CA ARG A 239 -5.44 4.01 -1.71
C ARG A 239 -4.66 5.11 -1.01
N VAL A 240 -5.33 6.24 -0.80
CA VAL A 240 -4.77 7.40 -0.05
C VAL A 240 -4.46 7.03 1.40
N ASP A 241 -5.30 6.21 2.03
CA ASP A 241 -5.11 5.69 3.38
C ASP A 241 -3.79 4.90 3.56
N LEU A 242 -3.43 4.07 2.57
CA LEU A 242 -2.12 3.40 2.55
C LEU A 242 -0.98 4.40 2.40
N MET A 243 -1.14 5.42 1.56
CA MET A 243 -0.12 6.44 1.40
C MET A 243 0.09 7.28 2.66
N GLU A 244 -0.99 7.62 3.36
CA GLU A 244 -0.94 8.32 4.64
C GLU A 244 -0.13 7.54 5.67
N ILE A 245 -0.42 6.24 5.86
CA ILE A 245 0.32 5.38 6.79
C ILE A 245 1.80 5.29 6.40
N LEU A 246 2.12 5.13 5.11
CA LEU A 246 3.50 5.08 4.65
C LEU A 246 4.25 6.41 4.87
N CYS A 247 3.61 7.56 4.59
CA CYS A 247 4.22 8.87 4.77
C CYS A 247 4.38 9.26 6.24
N LEU A 248 3.48 8.81 7.12
CA LEU A 248 3.59 9.02 8.56
C LEU A 248 4.60 8.06 9.21
N GLY A 249 4.69 6.83 8.70
CA GLY A 249 5.59 5.80 9.23
C GLY A 249 7.07 5.99 8.85
N TYR A 250 7.35 6.71 7.76
CA TYR A 250 8.70 6.89 7.24
C TYR A 250 9.01 8.36 6.96
N VAL A 251 9.96 8.94 7.72
CA VAL A 251 10.41 10.34 7.53
C VAL A 251 11.13 10.53 6.19
N ASP A 252 11.88 9.53 5.74
CA ASP A 252 12.74 9.61 4.55
C ASP A 252 12.11 8.96 3.30
N ILE A 253 10.78 8.80 3.26
CA ILE A 253 10.11 8.23 2.09
C ILE A 253 10.24 9.17 0.88
N ASP A 254 10.73 8.64 -0.24
CA ASP A 254 10.93 9.43 -1.45
C ASP A 254 9.65 9.40 -2.32
N LEU A 255 8.91 10.50 -2.25
CA LEU A 255 7.70 10.73 -3.04
C LEU A 255 7.94 10.77 -4.55
N ASN A 256 9.19 11.00 -4.98
CA ASN A 256 9.60 11.10 -6.37
C ASN A 256 10.45 9.90 -6.82
N SER A 257 10.39 8.81 -6.06
CA SER A 257 11.08 7.57 -6.41
C SER A 257 10.61 7.02 -7.75
N ASN A 258 11.56 6.53 -8.54
CA ASN A 258 11.33 6.08 -9.90
C ASN A 258 11.19 4.56 -9.97
N ASP A 259 10.20 4.10 -10.73
CA ASP A 259 10.14 2.70 -11.15
C ASP A 259 11.12 2.39 -12.29
N TYR A 260 11.09 1.17 -12.81
CA TYR A 260 11.93 0.71 -13.93
C TYR A 260 11.69 1.46 -15.26
N GLN A 261 10.61 2.23 -15.38
CA GLN A 261 10.34 3.10 -16.53
C GLN A 261 10.62 4.58 -16.21
N GLY A 262 11.19 4.89 -15.05
CA GLY A 262 11.42 6.27 -14.61
C GLY A 262 10.16 6.96 -14.08
N ARG A 263 9.07 6.23 -13.84
CA ARG A 263 7.79 6.80 -13.42
C ARG A 263 7.75 6.96 -11.91
N THR A 264 7.26 8.11 -11.46
CA THR A 264 6.96 8.36 -10.04
C THR A 264 5.56 7.87 -9.66
N PRO A 265 5.23 7.74 -8.36
CA PRO A 265 3.86 7.43 -7.93
C PRO A 265 2.80 8.37 -8.54
N LEU A 266 3.15 9.65 -8.73
CA LEU A 266 2.27 10.64 -9.35
C LEU A 266 1.99 10.34 -10.83
N HIS A 267 2.98 9.79 -11.57
CA HIS A 267 2.74 9.29 -12.93
C HIS A 267 1.77 8.11 -12.92
N ILE A 268 1.92 7.17 -11.99
CA ILE A 268 1.04 6.01 -11.86
C ILE A 268 -0.40 6.43 -11.56
N ALA A 269 -0.60 7.37 -10.63
CA ALA A 269 -1.91 7.94 -10.34
C ALA A 269 -2.52 8.65 -11.56
N ALA A 270 -1.72 9.42 -12.30
CA ALA A 270 -2.15 10.09 -13.52
C ALA A 270 -2.48 9.15 -14.69
N ILE A 271 -1.83 7.98 -14.78
CA ILE A 271 -2.18 6.93 -15.75
C ILE A 271 -3.59 6.41 -15.49
N HIS A 272 -3.94 6.17 -14.23
CA HIS A 272 -5.24 5.60 -13.84
C HIS A 272 -6.34 6.65 -13.65
N GLY A 273 -5.97 7.92 -13.51
CA GLY A 273 -6.92 9.02 -13.34
C GLY A 273 -7.37 9.22 -11.89
N HIS A 274 -6.63 8.69 -10.93
CA HIS A 274 -6.97 8.70 -9.49
C HIS A 274 -6.72 10.08 -8.90
N VAL A 275 -7.75 10.94 -8.93
CA VAL A 275 -7.65 12.36 -8.61
C VAL A 275 -7.30 12.58 -7.14
N GLU A 276 -7.88 11.80 -6.23
CA GLU A 276 -7.66 11.86 -4.79
C GLU A 276 -6.20 11.56 -4.45
N VAL A 277 -5.60 10.53 -5.07
CA VAL A 277 -4.17 10.22 -4.93
C VAL A 277 -3.30 11.34 -5.49
N ILE A 278 -3.64 11.89 -6.66
CA ILE A 278 -2.92 13.03 -7.25
C ILE A 278 -2.96 14.23 -6.29
N GLN A 279 -4.12 14.54 -5.72
CA GLN A 279 -4.30 15.62 -4.76
C GLN A 279 -3.44 15.40 -3.52
N PHE A 280 -3.48 14.19 -2.95
CA PHE A 280 -2.69 13.82 -1.79
C PHE A 280 -1.19 14.00 -2.07
N LEU A 281 -0.65 13.36 -3.11
CA LEU A 281 0.77 13.42 -3.46
C LEU A 281 1.25 14.87 -3.67
N VAL A 282 0.49 15.68 -4.41
CA VAL A 282 0.82 17.10 -4.62
C VAL A 282 0.78 17.89 -3.30
N SER A 283 -0.16 17.59 -2.40
CA SER A 283 -0.27 18.25 -1.09
C SER A 283 0.90 17.94 -0.15
N VAL A 284 1.46 16.73 -0.22
CA VAL A 284 2.63 16.31 0.56
C VAL A 284 3.95 16.75 -0.09
N GLY A 285 3.91 17.24 -1.34
CA GLY A 285 5.04 17.88 -2.00
C GLY A 285 5.70 17.07 -3.13
N SER A 286 5.00 16.09 -3.71
CA SER A 286 5.47 15.42 -4.93
C SER A 286 5.70 16.41 -6.08
N ASP A 287 6.76 16.19 -6.86
CA ASP A 287 7.09 17.05 -7.98
C ASP A 287 6.27 16.66 -9.23
N THR A 288 5.41 17.60 -9.65
CA THR A 288 4.54 17.47 -10.83
C THR A 288 5.29 17.59 -12.16
N HIS A 289 6.58 17.93 -12.15
CA HIS A 289 7.41 18.15 -13.33
C HIS A 289 8.37 17.02 -13.65
N MET A 290 8.38 15.96 -12.84
CA MET A 290 9.22 14.79 -13.07
C MET A 290 8.94 14.18 -14.44
N LEU A 291 10.01 13.69 -15.06
CA LEU A 291 9.99 13.09 -16.39
C LEU A 291 10.31 11.60 -16.28
N ASP A 292 9.51 10.78 -16.95
CA ASP A 292 9.81 9.36 -17.10
C ASP A 292 10.92 9.11 -18.15
N ALA A 293 11.25 7.83 -18.38
CA ALA A 293 12.27 7.43 -19.35
C ALA A 293 11.95 7.85 -20.79
N GLN A 294 10.71 8.19 -21.13
CA GLN A 294 10.27 8.69 -22.44
C GLN A 294 10.09 10.21 -22.46
N GLY A 295 10.41 10.90 -21.36
CA GLY A 295 10.21 12.34 -21.21
C GLY A 295 8.75 12.74 -20.99
N TRP A 296 7.90 11.81 -20.55
CA TRP A 296 6.51 12.11 -20.21
C TRP A 296 6.42 12.64 -18.78
N THR A 297 5.49 13.56 -18.58
CA THR A 297 5.11 14.08 -17.26
C THR A 297 3.80 13.40 -16.82
N PRO A 298 3.37 13.54 -15.55
CA PRO A 298 2.06 13.07 -15.14
C PRO A 298 0.93 13.67 -15.99
N LEU A 299 1.05 14.94 -16.40
CA LEU A 299 0.08 15.60 -17.28
C LEU A 299 -0.01 14.93 -18.67
N HIS A 300 1.12 14.50 -19.24
CA HIS A 300 1.11 13.75 -20.50
C HIS A 300 0.31 12.46 -20.39
N PHE A 301 0.48 11.69 -19.31
CA PHE A 301 -0.28 10.46 -19.08
C PHE A 301 -1.76 10.73 -18.87
N ALA A 302 -2.13 11.67 -18.00
CA ALA A 302 -3.54 12.03 -17.77
C ALA A 302 -4.23 12.49 -19.07
N ALA A 303 -3.54 13.29 -19.89
CA ALA A 303 -4.06 13.76 -21.17
C ALA A 303 -4.16 12.64 -22.22
N HIS A 304 -3.17 11.75 -22.27
CA HIS A 304 -3.16 10.60 -23.18
C HIS A 304 -4.25 9.57 -22.86
N GLN A 305 -4.64 9.44 -21.59
CA GLN A 305 -5.69 8.53 -21.14
C GLN A 305 -7.08 9.19 -21.06
N GLY A 306 -7.16 10.51 -21.24
CA GLY A 306 -8.43 11.23 -21.30
C GLY A 306 -9.01 11.63 -19.94
N HIS A 307 -8.21 11.64 -18.87
CA HIS A 307 -8.65 11.91 -17.50
C HIS A 307 -8.84 13.41 -17.26
N VAL A 308 -10.05 13.91 -17.57
CA VAL A 308 -10.39 15.35 -17.55
C VAL A 308 -10.12 16.01 -16.19
N GLU A 309 -10.56 15.38 -15.11
CA GLU A 309 -10.42 15.95 -13.77
C GLU A 309 -8.95 15.96 -13.30
N ALA A 310 -8.22 14.87 -13.55
CA ALA A 310 -6.78 14.79 -13.29
C ALA A 310 -6.00 15.85 -14.09
N VAL A 311 -6.32 16.04 -15.37
CA VAL A 311 -5.73 17.12 -16.20
C VAL A 311 -6.05 18.50 -15.62
N GLY A 312 -7.30 18.75 -15.23
CA GLY A 312 -7.71 20.01 -14.63
C GLY A 312 -6.95 20.32 -13.34
N PHE A 313 -6.83 19.32 -12.46
CA PHE A 313 -6.08 19.45 -11.21
C PHE A 313 -4.59 19.69 -11.44
N LEU A 314 -3.96 18.87 -12.29
CA LEU A 314 -2.54 19.00 -12.63
C LEU A 314 -2.25 20.35 -13.27
N LEU A 315 -3.08 20.85 -14.20
CA LEU A 315 -2.88 22.16 -14.84
C LEU A 315 -2.92 23.32 -13.83
N ASN A 316 -3.75 23.22 -12.79
CA ASN A 316 -3.80 24.24 -11.74
C ASN A 316 -2.51 24.30 -10.90
N HIS A 317 -1.74 23.21 -10.86
CA HIS A 317 -0.52 23.09 -10.05
C HIS A 317 0.78 22.99 -10.88
N SER A 318 0.68 22.83 -12.21
CA SER A 318 1.82 22.58 -13.09
C SER A 318 1.76 23.38 -14.40
N THR A 319 1.73 24.71 -14.30
CA THR A 319 1.53 25.60 -15.46
C THR A 319 2.62 25.50 -16.53
N ILE A 320 3.83 25.03 -16.19
CA ILE A 320 4.91 24.75 -17.14
C ILE A 320 4.72 23.40 -17.84
N ALA A 321 4.20 22.38 -17.13
CA ALA A 321 4.06 21.01 -17.65
C ALA A 321 3.20 20.97 -18.91
N LYS A 322 2.26 21.91 -19.06
CA LYS A 322 1.42 22.07 -20.25
C LYS A 322 2.21 22.13 -21.57
N TYR A 323 3.38 22.80 -21.56
CA TYR A 323 4.20 23.04 -22.76
C TYR A 323 5.40 22.10 -22.84
N THR A 324 5.58 21.22 -21.85
CA THR A 324 6.63 20.21 -21.91
C THR A 324 6.37 19.27 -23.08
N VAL A 325 7.44 18.83 -23.72
CA VAL A 325 7.39 17.90 -24.84
C VAL A 325 8.07 16.60 -24.47
N THR A 326 7.46 15.50 -24.86
CA THR A 326 8.06 14.17 -24.75
C THR A 326 9.31 14.04 -25.63
N LYS A 327 10.07 12.94 -25.51
CA LYS A 327 11.16 12.64 -26.45
C LYS A 327 10.73 12.55 -27.92
N GLN A 328 9.42 12.37 -28.18
CA GLN A 328 8.83 12.38 -29.52
C GLN A 328 8.42 13.79 -29.99
N GLY A 329 8.71 14.83 -29.20
CA GLY A 329 8.33 16.22 -29.50
C GLY A 329 6.85 16.53 -29.23
N LYS A 330 6.09 15.61 -28.63
CA LYS A 330 4.65 15.76 -28.43
C LYS A 330 4.31 16.42 -27.10
N THR A 331 3.38 17.38 -27.13
CA THR A 331 2.77 17.99 -25.94
C THR A 331 1.59 17.15 -25.41
N ALA A 332 1.14 17.42 -24.18
CA ALA A 332 -0.07 16.80 -23.61
C ALA A 332 -1.32 17.01 -24.50
N TYR A 333 -1.46 18.19 -25.14
CA TYR A 333 -2.54 18.48 -26.09
C TYR A 333 -2.50 17.58 -27.31
N GLU A 334 -1.32 17.40 -27.91
CA GLU A 334 -1.16 16.53 -29.08
C GLU A 334 -1.43 15.07 -28.73
N LEU A 335 -1.04 14.61 -27.54
CA LEU A 335 -1.36 13.27 -27.07
C LEU A 335 -2.88 13.07 -26.90
N ALA A 336 -3.57 14.02 -26.29
CA ALA A 336 -5.03 14.00 -26.16
C ALA A 336 -5.72 14.01 -27.54
N THR A 337 -5.20 14.79 -28.48
CA THR A 337 -5.72 14.88 -29.86
C THR A 337 -5.54 13.56 -30.61
N ASN A 338 -4.35 12.95 -30.52
CA ASN A 338 -4.04 11.68 -31.17
C ASN A 338 -4.94 10.52 -30.67
N LYS A 339 -5.45 10.62 -29.44
CA LYS A 339 -6.36 9.64 -28.83
C LYS A 339 -7.84 10.04 -28.94
N GLY A 340 -8.15 11.21 -29.47
CA GLY A 340 -9.53 11.69 -29.66
C GLY A 340 -10.22 12.18 -28.39
N HIS A 341 -9.48 12.58 -27.35
CA HIS A 341 -10.04 13.07 -26.09
C HIS A 341 -10.50 14.54 -26.20
N CYS A 342 -11.56 14.78 -26.97
CA CYS A 342 -12.06 16.12 -27.30
C CYS A 342 -12.38 17.00 -26.09
N LYS A 343 -12.86 16.43 -24.98
CA LYS A 343 -13.13 17.15 -23.73
C LYS A 343 -11.90 17.86 -23.14
N LEU A 344 -10.70 17.39 -23.50
CA LEU A 344 -9.44 17.98 -23.05
C LEU A 344 -8.95 19.13 -23.92
N TYR A 345 -9.50 19.31 -25.13
CA TYR A 345 -8.99 20.31 -26.08
C TYR A 345 -9.12 21.70 -25.50
N ASP A 346 -10.31 22.01 -24.97
CA ASP A 346 -10.56 23.28 -24.33
C ASP A 346 -9.64 23.44 -23.10
N LEU A 347 -9.56 22.47 -22.19
CA LEU A 347 -8.68 22.60 -21.01
C LEU A 347 -7.19 22.83 -21.36
N LEU A 348 -6.68 22.14 -22.39
CA LEU A 348 -5.30 22.22 -22.81
C LEU A 348 -5.02 23.37 -23.79
N GLN A 349 -6.03 23.99 -24.41
CA GLN A 349 -5.84 25.07 -25.40
C GLN A 349 -6.38 26.43 -24.91
N LEU A 350 -7.46 26.44 -24.13
CA LEU A 350 -8.27 27.60 -23.77
C LEU A 350 -7.53 28.62 -22.90
N GLY A 351 -6.55 28.17 -22.12
CA GLY A 351 -5.61 29.08 -21.46
C GLY A 351 -4.90 29.99 -22.47
N ASP A 352 -4.38 29.46 -23.58
CA ASP A 352 -3.58 30.24 -24.52
C ASP A 352 -4.45 31.16 -25.39
N THR A 353 -5.68 30.74 -25.69
CA THR A 353 -6.67 31.58 -26.37
C THR A 353 -7.08 32.76 -25.50
N LEU A 354 -7.34 32.55 -24.21
CA LEU A 354 -7.64 33.64 -23.27
C LEU A 354 -6.46 34.60 -23.11
N HIS A 355 -5.23 34.10 -22.95
CA HIS A 355 -4.04 34.97 -22.88
C HIS A 355 -3.85 35.81 -24.15
N ARG A 356 -4.10 35.21 -25.33
CA ARG A 356 -4.03 35.91 -26.62
C ARG A 356 -5.13 36.95 -26.78
N ALA A 357 -6.37 36.63 -26.38
CA ALA A 357 -7.49 37.56 -26.38
C ALA A 357 -7.25 38.73 -25.43
N ALA A 358 -6.79 38.45 -24.21
CA ALA A 358 -6.40 39.45 -23.20
C ALA A 358 -5.28 40.37 -23.69
N ARG A 359 -4.25 39.83 -24.36
CA ARG A 359 -3.16 40.61 -24.97
C ARG A 359 -3.67 41.54 -26.08
N LYS A 360 -4.60 41.06 -26.92
CA LYS A 360 -5.23 41.86 -27.99
C LYS A 360 -6.23 42.89 -27.45
N GLY A 361 -6.81 42.62 -26.27
CA GLY A 361 -7.93 43.39 -25.72
C GLY A 361 -9.27 43.04 -26.36
N ASP A 362 -9.38 41.84 -26.94
CA ASP A 362 -10.60 41.39 -27.61
C ASP A 362 -11.64 40.96 -26.58
N VAL A 363 -12.56 41.86 -26.27
CA VAL A 363 -13.59 41.66 -25.24
C VAL A 363 -14.54 40.50 -25.61
N ALA A 364 -14.81 40.27 -26.90
CA ALA A 364 -15.69 39.22 -27.36
C ALA A 364 -15.05 37.84 -27.15
N ASP A 365 -13.79 37.69 -27.57
CA ASP A 365 -13.03 36.46 -27.37
C ASP A 365 -12.76 36.19 -25.89
N ILE A 366 -12.49 37.22 -25.07
CA ILE A 366 -12.35 37.06 -23.61
C ILE A 366 -13.67 36.56 -23.00
N LYS A 367 -14.82 37.15 -23.35
CA LYS A 367 -16.13 36.68 -22.86
C LYS A 367 -16.41 35.25 -23.29
N LYS A 368 -16.13 34.92 -24.56
CA LYS A 368 -16.30 33.57 -25.11
C LYS A 368 -15.45 32.56 -24.35
N CYS A 369 -14.15 32.83 -24.20
CA CYS A 369 -13.26 31.93 -23.46
C CYS A 369 -13.72 31.73 -22.01
N ILE A 370 -14.14 32.79 -21.32
CA ILE A 370 -14.64 32.70 -19.95
C ILE A 370 -15.94 31.89 -19.89
N ALA A 371 -16.85 32.06 -20.85
CA ALA A 371 -18.09 31.29 -20.95
C ALA A 371 -17.84 29.80 -21.26
N GLU A 372 -16.78 29.51 -22.02
CA GLU A 372 -16.27 28.15 -22.30
C GLU A 372 -15.48 27.55 -21.11
N GLY A 373 -15.43 28.24 -19.97
CA GLY A 373 -14.81 27.73 -18.73
C GLY A 373 -13.32 28.02 -18.59
N ALA A 374 -12.77 28.99 -19.32
CA ALA A 374 -11.37 29.36 -19.20
C ALA A 374 -11.03 29.78 -17.77
N ASN A 375 -9.97 29.21 -17.21
CA ASN A 375 -9.44 29.67 -15.94
C ASN A 375 -8.88 31.10 -16.11
N VAL A 376 -9.62 32.09 -15.59
CA VAL A 376 -9.28 33.52 -15.62
C VAL A 376 -7.91 33.81 -14.96
N ASN A 377 -7.48 32.93 -14.07
CA ASN A 377 -6.21 33.02 -13.35
C ASN A 377 -5.16 31.98 -13.82
N GLY A 378 -5.43 31.24 -14.89
CA GLY A 378 -4.47 30.30 -15.46
C GLY A 378 -3.18 31.02 -15.86
N ARG A 379 -2.02 30.38 -15.69
CA ARG A 379 -0.72 30.99 -16.01
C ARG A 379 -0.13 30.38 -17.26
N ASP A 380 0.47 31.21 -18.11
CA ASP A 380 1.22 30.77 -19.28
C ASP A 380 2.67 30.34 -18.94
N GLN A 381 3.44 30.00 -19.96
CA GLN A 381 4.85 29.58 -19.86
C GLN A 381 5.79 30.59 -19.17
N ASN A 382 5.39 31.87 -19.04
CA ASN A 382 6.15 32.89 -18.33
C ASN A 382 5.61 33.13 -16.90
N GLY A 383 4.62 32.35 -16.48
CA GLY A 383 3.89 32.53 -15.23
C GLY A 383 2.91 33.70 -15.28
N TRP A 384 2.62 34.26 -16.47
CA TRP A 384 1.71 35.38 -16.63
C TRP A 384 0.27 34.89 -16.61
N THR A 385 -0.63 35.63 -15.98
CA THR A 385 -2.08 35.45 -16.13
C THR A 385 -2.62 36.25 -17.31
N PRO A 386 -3.87 36.03 -17.76
CA PRO A 386 -4.53 36.91 -18.72
C PRO A 386 -4.49 38.38 -18.30
N LEU A 387 -4.62 38.65 -16.98
CA LEU A 387 -4.52 40.00 -16.43
C LEU A 387 -3.14 40.62 -16.64
N HIS A 388 -2.05 39.86 -16.50
CA HIS A 388 -0.70 40.35 -16.83
C HIS A 388 -0.59 40.75 -18.30
N ARG A 389 -1.14 39.93 -19.21
CA ARG A 389 -1.12 40.20 -20.67
C ARG A 389 -1.91 41.46 -21.03
N ALA A 390 -3.11 41.62 -20.45
CA ALA A 390 -3.94 42.80 -20.66
C ALA A 390 -3.31 44.07 -20.06
N ALA A 391 -2.72 43.95 -18.87
CA ALA A 391 -2.09 45.06 -18.15
C ALA A 391 -0.83 45.58 -18.87
N PHE A 392 0.07 44.68 -19.26
CA PHE A 392 1.29 45.01 -20.01
C PHE A 392 1.01 45.62 -21.40
N LYS A 393 -0.16 45.35 -22.00
CA LYS A 393 -0.57 45.91 -23.29
C LYS A 393 -1.55 47.08 -23.19
N GLY A 394 -1.87 47.53 -21.97
CA GLY A 394 -2.73 48.70 -21.77
C GLY A 394 -4.19 48.47 -22.17
N ARG A 395 -4.68 47.22 -22.15
CA ARG A 395 -6.03 46.88 -22.62
C ARG A 395 -7.05 47.08 -21.51
N ILE A 396 -7.45 48.33 -21.26
CA ILE A 396 -8.32 48.72 -20.13
C ILE A 396 -9.64 47.94 -20.06
N GLU A 397 -10.34 47.78 -21.19
CA GLU A 397 -11.61 47.03 -21.21
C GLU A 397 -11.42 45.53 -20.96
N GLY A 398 -10.31 44.96 -21.44
CA GLY A 398 -9.92 43.58 -21.10
C GLY A 398 -9.59 43.42 -19.63
N VAL A 399 -8.88 44.39 -19.02
CA VAL A 399 -8.56 44.42 -17.58
C VAL A 399 -9.84 44.49 -16.74
N LYS A 400 -10.75 45.42 -17.06
CA LYS A 400 -12.05 45.54 -16.38
C LYS A 400 -12.84 44.24 -16.45
N LEU A 401 -12.91 43.62 -17.64
CA LEU A 401 -13.66 42.39 -17.86
C LEU A 401 -13.07 41.21 -17.08
N LEU A 402 -11.75 41.04 -17.10
CA LEU A 402 -11.06 39.97 -16.37
C LEU A 402 -11.26 40.12 -14.85
N ILE A 403 -11.14 41.34 -14.32
CA ILE A 403 -11.38 41.61 -12.89
C ILE A 403 -12.83 41.34 -12.51
N LYS A 404 -13.79 41.75 -13.34
CA LYS A 404 -15.21 41.45 -13.15
C LYS A 404 -15.49 39.94 -13.03
N HIS A 405 -14.69 39.10 -13.72
CA HIS A 405 -14.80 37.64 -13.68
C HIS A 405 -13.79 36.98 -12.73
N GLY A 406 -13.31 37.69 -11.69
CA GLY A 406 -12.53 37.10 -10.61
C GLY A 406 -11.03 36.97 -10.88
N ALA A 407 -10.46 37.79 -11.76
CA ALA A 407 -9.00 37.87 -11.91
C ALA A 407 -8.34 38.38 -10.62
N LYS A 408 -7.41 37.60 -10.07
CA LYS A 408 -6.63 37.95 -8.89
C LYS A 408 -5.61 39.04 -9.26
N LEU A 409 -5.61 40.14 -8.51
CA LEU A 409 -4.82 41.35 -8.80
C LEU A 409 -3.33 41.21 -8.47
N ASP A 410 -3.00 40.45 -7.42
CA ASP A 410 -1.66 40.38 -6.84
C ASP A 410 -0.88 39.10 -7.18
N VAL A 411 -1.31 38.36 -8.21
CA VAL A 411 -0.55 37.18 -8.69
C VAL A 411 0.75 37.67 -9.31
N VAL A 412 1.88 37.06 -8.96
CA VAL A 412 3.19 37.39 -9.56
C VAL A 412 3.57 36.39 -10.64
N ASN A 413 4.26 36.84 -11.69
CA ASN A 413 4.87 35.95 -12.69
C ASN A 413 6.18 35.31 -12.18
N TYR A 414 6.88 34.51 -13.01
CA TYR A 414 8.14 33.89 -12.60
C TYR A 414 9.29 34.87 -12.36
N CYS A 415 9.17 36.11 -12.83
CA CYS A 415 10.09 37.20 -12.52
C CYS A 415 9.72 37.96 -11.24
N GLY A 416 8.66 37.55 -10.52
CA GLY A 416 8.18 38.22 -9.31
C GLY A 416 7.34 39.47 -9.56
N ASN A 417 6.95 39.74 -10.81
CA ASN A 417 6.22 40.97 -11.19
C ASN A 417 4.70 40.72 -11.19
N ALA A 418 3.95 41.60 -10.51
CA ALA A 418 2.49 41.63 -10.54
C ALA A 418 1.97 42.42 -11.77
N PRO A 419 0.68 42.26 -12.18
CA PRO A 419 0.08 42.98 -13.30
C PRO A 419 0.22 44.51 -13.19
N LEU A 420 0.09 45.07 -11.98
CA LEU A 420 0.24 46.50 -11.72
C LEU A 420 1.64 47.01 -12.09
N TYR A 421 2.69 46.27 -11.71
CA TYR A 421 4.07 46.64 -12.04
C TYR A 421 4.26 46.68 -13.56
N LEU A 422 3.75 45.68 -14.28
CA LEU A 422 3.86 45.62 -15.75
C LEU A 422 3.09 46.75 -16.45
N ALA A 423 1.95 47.17 -15.92
CA ALA A 423 1.22 48.32 -16.45
C ALA A 423 2.00 49.63 -16.27
N ILE A 424 2.68 49.80 -15.13
CA ILE A 424 3.51 50.97 -14.84
C ILE A 424 4.76 50.98 -15.73
N GLU A 425 5.46 49.84 -15.83
CA GLU A 425 6.66 49.68 -16.66
C GLU A 425 6.38 49.96 -18.14
N ALA A 426 5.22 49.52 -18.64
CA ALA A 426 4.79 49.78 -20.01
C ALA A 426 4.18 51.19 -20.23
N GLY A 427 4.08 52.03 -19.17
CA GLY A 427 3.56 53.40 -19.25
C GLY A 427 2.04 53.52 -19.36
N HIS A 428 1.28 52.46 -19.06
CA HIS A 428 -0.19 52.44 -19.18
C HIS A 428 -0.88 52.99 -17.93
N LYS A 429 -0.85 54.31 -17.77
CA LYS A 429 -1.36 55.06 -16.61
C LYS A 429 -2.82 54.71 -16.26
N GLU A 430 -3.71 54.66 -17.24
CA GLU A 430 -5.13 54.36 -17.02
C GLU A 430 -5.35 52.98 -16.39
N VAL A 431 -4.61 51.97 -16.88
CA VAL A 431 -4.68 50.61 -16.34
C VAL A 431 -4.08 50.54 -14.95
N ALA A 432 -2.94 51.20 -14.72
CA ALA A 432 -2.31 51.23 -13.40
C ALA A 432 -3.23 51.89 -12.35
N MET A 433 -3.82 53.05 -12.69
CA MET A 433 -4.77 53.74 -11.81
C MET A 433 -6.01 52.87 -11.54
N TYR A 434 -6.53 52.18 -12.56
CA TYR A 434 -7.67 51.28 -12.38
C TYR A 434 -7.33 50.09 -11.46
N LEU A 435 -6.16 49.45 -11.63
CA LEU A 435 -5.72 48.35 -10.78
C LEU A 435 -5.53 48.79 -9.32
N ILE A 436 -4.97 49.97 -9.08
CA ILE A 436 -4.84 50.57 -7.75
C ILE A 436 -6.23 50.82 -7.14
N ALA A 437 -7.16 51.37 -7.93
CA ALA A 437 -8.54 51.62 -7.48
C ALA A 437 -9.28 50.31 -7.12
N GLN A 438 -8.95 49.19 -7.77
CA GLN A 438 -9.48 47.86 -7.43
C GLN A 438 -8.75 47.18 -6.26
N GLY A 439 -7.77 47.85 -5.64
CA GLY A 439 -7.08 47.36 -4.44
C GLY A 439 -5.81 46.54 -4.68
N ALA A 440 -5.21 46.60 -5.87
CA ALA A 440 -3.93 45.94 -6.14
C ALA A 440 -2.82 46.49 -5.21
N LYS A 441 -2.06 45.59 -4.58
CA LYS A 441 -1.00 45.98 -3.62
C LYS A 441 0.24 46.50 -4.37
N ALA A 442 0.54 47.77 -4.21
CA ALA A 442 1.79 48.36 -4.70
C ALA A 442 2.97 47.97 -3.77
N ASN A 443 3.51 46.76 -3.93
CA ASN A 443 4.60 46.29 -3.07
C ASN A 443 5.97 46.75 -3.60
N LEU A 444 6.71 47.53 -2.81
CA LEU A 444 7.99 48.18 -3.18
C LEU A 444 9.13 47.23 -3.60
N LYS A 445 9.03 45.92 -3.32
CA LYS A 445 10.05 44.93 -3.73
C LYS A 445 10.14 44.76 -5.26
N SER A 446 9.05 44.96 -6.01
CA SER A 446 9.08 44.90 -7.49
C SER A 446 9.83 46.08 -8.11
N PHE A 447 9.91 47.22 -7.42
CA PHE A 447 10.55 48.45 -7.91
C PHE A 447 12.06 48.56 -7.62
N LYS A 448 12.62 47.66 -6.79
CA LYS A 448 14.04 47.75 -6.39
C LYS A 448 15.01 46.99 -7.30
N ALA A 449 14.53 46.20 -8.28
CA ALA A 449 15.39 45.26 -8.99
C ALA A 449 16.19 45.87 -10.15
N LYS A 450 15.81 47.00 -10.78
CA LYS A 450 16.65 47.69 -11.77
C LYS A 450 16.39 49.21 -11.73
N GLY A 451 17.47 49.99 -11.77
CA GLY A 451 17.47 51.44 -11.53
C GLY A 451 16.52 52.26 -12.42
N VAL A 452 15.61 52.96 -11.74
CA VAL A 452 14.99 54.27 -12.03
C VAL A 452 14.26 54.48 -13.38
N VAL A 453 12.95 54.74 -13.28
CA VAL A 453 12.35 56.02 -13.69
C VAL A 453 11.46 56.51 -12.56
N SER A 454 11.76 57.68 -12.00
CA SER A 454 10.91 58.34 -11.00
C SER A 454 9.64 58.85 -11.68
N CYS A 455 8.53 58.13 -11.56
CA CYS A 455 7.21 58.73 -11.69
C CYS A 455 6.87 59.37 -10.35
N ASP A 456 6.84 60.70 -10.32
CA ASP A 456 6.50 61.50 -9.15
C ASP A 456 5.07 61.17 -8.69
N LEU A 457 4.95 60.33 -7.66
CA LEU A 457 3.68 59.87 -7.07
C LEU A 457 3.14 60.83 -5.98
N ASN A 458 3.71 62.03 -5.87
CA ASN A 458 3.26 63.03 -4.90
C ASN A 458 1.86 63.60 -5.18
N TYR A 459 1.24 63.29 -6.32
CA TYR A 459 -0.12 63.72 -6.64
C TYR A 459 -1.23 62.89 -5.94
N VAL A 460 -0.91 61.69 -5.42
CA VAL A 460 -1.94 60.78 -4.87
C VAL A 460 -2.12 60.91 -3.35
N LYS A 461 -1.24 61.63 -2.65
CA LYS A 461 -1.31 61.75 -1.18
C LYS A 461 -2.24 62.84 -0.64
N ASN A 462 -2.75 63.75 -1.49
CA ASN A 462 -3.42 64.97 -1.00
C ASN A 462 -4.89 65.17 -1.38
N HIS A 463 -5.66 64.13 -1.72
CA HIS A 463 -7.12 64.29 -1.84
C HIS A 463 -7.91 63.10 -1.27
N HIS A 464 -8.06 63.09 0.06
CA HIS A 464 -9.31 62.65 0.67
C HIS A 464 -10.13 63.91 1.01
N THR A 465 -11.42 63.85 0.67
CA THR A 465 -12.52 64.77 1.03
C THR A 465 -12.48 66.18 0.44
N HIS A 466 -13.26 66.42 -0.62
CA HIS A 466 -14.51 67.20 -0.53
C HIS A 466 -15.25 67.21 -1.88
N LEU A 467 -16.58 67.07 -1.80
CA LEU A 467 -17.51 67.41 -2.86
C LEU A 467 -17.23 68.82 -3.40
N HIS A 468 -17.18 68.99 -4.74
CA HIS A 468 -17.96 69.94 -5.53
C HIS A 468 -17.33 70.20 -6.92
N THR A 469 -18.11 69.89 -7.96
CA THR A 469 -18.32 70.65 -9.22
C THR A 469 -17.16 71.31 -9.99
N PHE A 470 -17.05 70.90 -11.27
CA PHE A 470 -16.63 71.65 -12.49
C PHE A 470 -15.17 72.21 -12.51
N ASN A 471 -14.42 72.30 -13.62
CA ASN A 471 -14.75 72.51 -15.03
C ASN A 471 -13.54 72.12 -15.93
N PHE A 472 -13.82 71.98 -17.23
CA PHE A 472 -12.92 71.68 -18.35
C PHE A 472 -11.69 72.61 -18.50
N LEU A 473 -10.59 72.05 -19.01
CA LEU A 473 -10.00 72.35 -20.33
C LEU A 473 -8.95 71.30 -20.74
#